data_AF-A0A7V8JGR5-F1
#
_entry.id   AF-A0A7V8JGR5-F1
#
_cell.length_a   1.000
_cell.length_b   1.000
_cell.length_c   1.000
_cell.angle_alpha   90.00
_cell.angle_beta   90.00
_cell.angle_gamma   90.00
#
_symmetry.space_group_name_H-M   'P 1'
#
loop_
_entity.id
_entity.type
_entity.pdbx_description
1 polymer ?
#
loop_
_entity_poly.entity_id
_entity_poly.type
_entity_poly.pdbx_seq_one_letter_code
_entity_poly.pdbx_strand_id
1 'polypeptide(L)'
;MDFLTPEFFSGLAAIVLLDLVLAGDNAIVIALAARNLPKHLQTKAVFWGTFGAIAVRIALTFAVIWLLKLPGLMLVGGLLLLPIAWKLLTQDDHDPDVVAATGFWPAIRTIVVADALMGLDNVLAIAGAAKGHMGLVVLGLAISVPLVVWGSTLILKLISRFPVIVYIGAGAIAWTAARMIAHDHLTAPWFDARPWAPWALDALLVVAVCGGGWLAARRSALARDGGSGKA
;
A
#
# COMPACT_ATOMS: atom_id res chain seq x y z
N MET A 1 25.59 8.35 -5.02
CA MET A 1 24.31 9.02 -4.70
C MET A 1 23.67 9.32 -6.04
N ASP A 2 22.89 8.36 -6.54
CA ASP A 2 22.39 8.36 -7.92
C ASP A 2 20.90 8.72 -7.93
N PHE A 3 20.58 9.96 -7.54
CA PHE A 3 19.21 10.47 -7.44
C PHE A 3 18.53 10.75 -8.79
N LEU A 4 19.25 10.54 -9.90
CA LEU A 4 18.79 10.86 -11.26
C LEU A 4 18.66 9.63 -12.16
N THR A 5 18.71 8.42 -11.60
CA THR A 5 18.60 7.19 -12.39
C THR A 5 17.14 6.79 -12.64
N PRO A 6 16.83 6.13 -13.76
CA PRO A 6 15.49 5.59 -14.03
C PRO A 6 14.98 4.65 -12.92
N GLU A 7 15.90 3.94 -12.25
CA GLU A 7 15.60 3.06 -11.11
C GLU A 7 15.11 3.86 -9.89
N PHE A 8 15.69 5.05 -9.66
CA PHE A 8 15.27 5.94 -8.59
C PHE A 8 13.85 6.45 -8.83
N PHE A 9 13.57 6.97 -10.02
CA PHE A 9 12.24 7.52 -10.33
C PHE A 9 11.16 6.42 -10.38
N SER A 10 11.48 5.24 -10.89
CA SER A 10 10.53 4.11 -10.90
C SER A 10 10.25 3.59 -9.49
N GLY A 11 11.26 3.50 -8.62
CA GLY A 11 11.08 3.16 -7.21
C GLY A 11 10.26 4.20 -6.45
N LEU A 12 10.55 5.49 -6.65
CA LEU A 12 9.78 6.59 -6.06
C LEU A 12 8.31 6.58 -6.53
N ALA A 13 8.10 6.40 -7.84
CA ALA A 13 6.76 6.30 -8.41
C ALA A 13 6.00 5.09 -7.85
N ALA A 14 6.66 3.95 -7.70
CA ALA A 14 6.08 2.78 -7.05
C ALA A 14 5.68 3.08 -5.59
N ILE A 15 6.57 3.68 -4.80
CA ILE A 15 6.27 4.04 -3.40
C ILE A 15 5.06 4.97 -3.31
N VAL A 16 5.04 6.05 -4.12
CA VAL A 16 3.92 7.00 -4.13
C VAL A 16 2.63 6.32 -4.59
N LEU A 17 2.68 5.49 -5.64
CA LEU A 17 1.52 4.79 -6.17
C LEU A 17 0.96 3.75 -5.17
N LEU A 18 1.84 3.00 -4.50
CA LEU A 18 1.47 2.04 -3.47
C LEU A 18 0.76 2.73 -2.31
N ASP A 19 1.38 3.79 -1.77
CA ASP A 19 0.78 4.62 -0.73
C ASP A 19 -0.58 5.16 -1.17
N LEU A 20 -0.69 5.63 -2.41
CA LEU A 20 -1.90 6.25 -2.93
C LEU A 20 -3.07 5.28 -3.01
N VAL A 21 -2.80 4.09 -3.54
CA VAL A 21 -3.80 3.06 -3.76
C VAL A 21 -4.27 2.47 -2.43
N LEU A 22 -3.36 2.30 -1.47
CA LEU A 22 -3.68 1.83 -0.11
C LEU A 22 -4.28 2.93 0.78
N ALA A 23 -4.08 4.22 0.46
CA ALA A 23 -4.55 5.34 1.26
C ALA A 23 -6.03 5.72 1.06
N GLY A 24 -6.70 5.18 0.02
CA GLY A 24 -8.11 5.48 -0.26
C GLY A 24 -8.99 5.29 0.97
N ASP A 25 -8.88 4.13 1.62
CA ASP A 25 -9.67 3.79 2.81
C ASP A 25 -9.10 4.42 4.09
N ASN A 26 -7.79 4.68 4.13
CA ASN A 26 -7.12 5.30 5.27
C ASN A 26 -7.60 6.75 5.49
N ALA A 27 -7.94 7.46 4.42
CA ALA A 27 -8.48 8.82 4.51
C ALA A 27 -9.85 8.85 5.22
N ILE A 28 -10.68 7.82 5.01
CA ILE A 28 -11.98 7.68 5.69
C ILE A 28 -11.77 7.43 7.17
N VAL A 29 -10.83 6.55 7.55
CA VAL A 29 -10.47 6.31 8.96
C VAL A 29 -9.97 7.56 9.67
N ILE A 30 -9.11 8.35 9.01
CA ILE A 30 -8.61 9.62 9.54
C ILE A 30 -9.77 10.59 9.76
N ALA A 31 -10.71 10.68 8.80
CA ALA A 31 -11.89 11.52 8.90
C ALA A 31 -12.84 11.07 10.01
N LEU A 32 -13.09 9.76 10.15
CA LEU A 32 -13.91 9.16 11.20
C LEU A 32 -13.31 9.40 12.59
N ALA A 33 -11.99 9.28 12.74
CA ALA A 33 -11.29 9.53 13.99
C ALA A 33 -11.41 11.00 14.45
N ALA A 34 -11.44 11.95 13.51
CA ALA A 34 -11.57 13.38 13.82
C ALA A 34 -13.02 13.89 13.86
N ARG A 35 -14.02 13.11 13.41
CA ARG A 35 -15.41 13.55 13.16
C ARG A 35 -16.09 14.26 14.33
N ASN A 36 -15.80 13.86 15.57
CA ASN A 36 -16.44 14.39 16.78
C ASN A 36 -15.77 15.67 17.33
N LEU A 37 -14.69 16.16 16.72
CA LEU A 37 -14.02 17.40 17.14
C LEU A 37 -14.66 18.65 16.53
N PRO A 38 -14.56 19.82 17.19
CA PRO A 38 -14.87 21.10 16.55
C PRO A 38 -14.05 21.30 15.26
N LYS A 39 -14.64 21.89 14.21
CA LYS A 39 -13.99 22.03 12.88
C LYS A 39 -12.57 22.63 12.92
N HIS A 40 -12.31 23.58 13.81
CA HIS A 40 -10.99 24.19 13.97
C HIS A 40 -9.95 23.27 14.64
N LEU A 41 -10.38 22.27 15.42
CA LEU A 41 -9.53 21.24 16.02
C LEU A 41 -9.38 20.02 15.13
N GLN A 42 -10.36 19.73 14.26
CA GLN A 42 -10.29 18.62 13.28
C GLN A 42 -9.04 18.76 12.39
N THR A 43 -8.87 19.91 11.73
CA THR A 43 -7.72 20.14 10.84
C THR A 43 -6.39 20.06 11.59
N LYS A 44 -6.34 20.55 12.83
CA LYS A 44 -5.14 20.44 13.67
C LYS A 44 -4.87 19.00 14.09
N ALA A 45 -5.90 18.23 14.45
CA ALA A 45 -5.77 16.83 14.85
C ALA A 45 -5.32 15.97 13.67
N VAL A 46 -5.86 16.22 12.48
CA VAL A 46 -5.42 15.56 11.23
C VAL A 46 -3.98 15.93 10.91
N PHE A 47 -3.60 17.21 10.98
CA PHE A 47 -2.24 17.65 10.68
C PHE A 47 -1.20 17.02 11.64
N TRP A 48 -1.42 17.14 12.95
CA TRP A 48 -0.50 16.60 13.96
C TRP A 48 -0.55 15.06 14.04
N GLY A 49 -1.72 14.47 13.83
CA GLY A 49 -1.90 13.02 13.71
C GLY A 49 -1.13 12.45 12.54
N THR A 50 -1.25 13.08 11.37
CA THR A 50 -0.47 12.70 10.18
C THR A 50 1.02 12.85 10.44
N PHE A 51 1.47 13.97 11.00
CA PHE A 51 2.90 14.16 11.29
C PHE A 51 3.45 13.06 12.20
N GLY A 52 2.71 12.71 13.27
CA GLY A 52 3.05 11.59 14.15
C GLY A 52 3.04 10.24 13.43
N ALA A 53 2.06 10.02 12.56
CA ALA A 53 1.93 8.81 11.75
C ALA A 53 3.14 8.62 10.82
N ILE A 54 3.57 9.68 10.11
CA ILE A 54 4.79 9.68 9.29
C ILE A 54 6.02 9.27 10.12
N ALA A 55 6.19 9.87 11.29
CA ALA A 55 7.34 9.56 12.14
C ALA A 55 7.36 8.08 12.55
N VAL A 56 6.21 7.54 12.95
CA VAL A 56 6.05 6.11 13.26
C VAL A 56 6.32 5.25 12.03
N ARG A 57 5.79 5.63 10.86
CA ARG A 57 5.95 4.89 9.61
C ARG A 57 7.40 4.85 9.15
N ILE A 58 8.13 5.97 9.25
CA ILE A 58 9.56 6.03 8.99
C ILE A 58 10.30 5.08 9.95
N ALA A 59 10.00 5.14 11.25
CA ALA A 59 10.64 4.27 12.25
C ALA A 59 10.37 2.77 11.99
N LEU A 60 9.12 2.41 11.67
CA LEU A 60 8.74 1.04 11.29
C LEU A 60 9.46 0.59 10.03
N THR A 61 9.59 1.46 9.03
CA THR A 61 10.30 1.13 7.79
C THR A 61 11.77 0.88 8.05
N PHE A 62 12.41 1.67 8.91
CA PHE A 62 13.78 1.40 9.36
C PHE A 62 13.89 0.04 10.04
N ALA A 63 12.97 -0.28 10.96
CA ALA A 63 12.96 -1.56 11.64
C ALA A 63 12.81 -2.74 10.67
N VAL A 64 11.87 -2.65 9.72
CA VAL A 64 11.61 -3.69 8.72
C VAL A 64 12.77 -3.85 7.75
N ILE A 65 13.34 -2.76 7.21
CA ILE A 65 14.50 -2.84 6.31
C ILE A 65 15.70 -3.47 7.02
N TRP A 66 15.91 -3.13 8.29
CA TRP A 66 16.96 -3.74 9.08
C TRP A 66 16.71 -5.24 9.31
N LEU A 67 15.46 -5.62 9.56
CA LEU A 67 15.05 -7.01 9.72
C LEU A 67 15.19 -7.82 8.41
N LEU A 68 14.90 -7.22 7.26
CA LEU A 68 15.01 -7.85 5.92
C LEU A 68 16.44 -8.20 5.50
N LYS A 69 17.45 -7.79 6.28
CA LYS A 69 18.83 -8.30 6.11
C LYS A 69 18.96 -9.77 6.50
N LEU A 70 18.00 -10.33 7.25
CA LEU A 70 17.96 -11.73 7.59
C LEU A 70 17.60 -12.58 6.36
N PRO A 71 18.36 -13.66 6.07
CA PRO A 71 18.07 -14.54 4.94
C PRO A 71 16.69 -15.19 5.09
N GLY A 72 15.93 -15.28 4.00
CA GLY A 72 14.57 -15.83 3.98
C GLY A 72 13.47 -14.82 4.32
N LEU A 73 13.80 -13.65 4.87
CA LEU A 73 12.77 -12.66 5.20
C LEU A 73 12.25 -11.91 3.97
N MET A 74 13.06 -11.72 2.93
CA MET A 74 12.56 -11.16 1.67
C MET A 74 11.61 -12.14 0.97
N LEU A 75 11.91 -13.44 1.05
CA LEU A 75 11.00 -14.48 0.57
C LEU A 75 9.65 -14.42 1.30
N VAL A 76 9.66 -14.38 2.64
CA VAL A 76 8.44 -14.25 3.45
C VAL A 76 7.71 -12.94 3.15
N GLY A 77 8.43 -11.82 3.07
CA GLY A 77 7.86 -10.52 2.74
C GLY A 77 7.17 -10.51 1.38
N GLY A 78 7.81 -11.07 0.36
CA GLY A 78 7.21 -11.21 -0.97
C GLY A 78 5.97 -12.10 -0.96
N LEU A 79 5.98 -13.20 -0.21
CA LEU A 79 4.79 -14.06 -0.05
C LEU A 79 3.65 -13.35 0.68
N LEU A 80 3.94 -12.50 1.68
CA LEU A 80 2.94 -11.69 2.38
C LEU A 80 2.33 -10.60 1.51
N LEU A 81 3.07 -10.09 0.51
CA LEU A 81 2.57 -9.06 -0.41
C LEU A 81 1.53 -9.61 -1.42
N LEU A 82 1.61 -10.88 -1.80
CA LEU A 82 0.65 -11.48 -2.75
C LEU A 82 -0.82 -11.44 -2.29
N PRO A 83 -1.18 -11.86 -1.06
CA PRO A 83 -2.55 -11.75 -0.58
C PRO A 83 -3.00 -10.28 -0.41
N ILE A 84 -2.08 -9.34 -0.15
CA ILE A 84 -2.40 -7.90 -0.11
C ILE A 84 -2.78 -7.42 -1.51
N ALA A 85 -1.98 -7.77 -2.53
CA ALA A 85 -2.26 -7.44 -3.93
C ALA A 85 -3.60 -8.01 -4.40
N TRP A 86 -3.93 -9.24 -3.98
CA TRP A 86 -5.22 -9.86 -4.27
C TRP A 86 -6.38 -9.17 -3.54
N LYS A 87 -6.23 -8.92 -2.24
CA LYS A 87 -7.26 -8.22 -1.43
C LYS A 87 -7.58 -6.86 -2.03
N LEU A 88 -6.57 -6.12 -2.46
CA LEU A 88 -6.76 -4.81 -3.07
C LEU A 88 -7.67 -4.83 -4.32
N LEU A 89 -7.72 -5.94 -5.06
CA LEU A 89 -8.61 -6.11 -6.23
C LEU A 89 -9.98 -6.71 -5.89
N THR A 90 -10.14 -7.28 -4.70
CA THR A 90 -11.32 -8.06 -4.30
C THR A 90 -12.06 -7.47 -3.11
N GLN A 91 -11.52 -6.43 -2.49
CA GLN A 91 -12.20 -5.68 -1.44
C GLN A 91 -13.42 -4.96 -2.02
N ASP A 92 -14.59 -5.42 -1.60
CA ASP A 92 -15.82 -4.62 -1.60
C ASP A 92 -15.76 -3.71 -0.37
N ASP A 93 -16.00 -2.41 -0.57
CA ASP A 93 -15.99 -1.33 0.44
C ASP A 93 -16.48 -1.81 1.83
N HIS A 94 -15.53 -2.05 2.75
CA HIS A 94 -15.85 -2.27 4.15
C HIS A 94 -15.68 -0.94 4.87
N ASP A 95 -16.79 -0.37 5.33
CA ASP A 95 -16.76 0.79 6.22
C ASP A 95 -15.90 0.43 7.44
N PRO A 96 -14.81 1.16 7.70
CA PRO A 96 -13.98 0.88 8.86
C PRO A 96 -14.77 1.18 10.14
N ASP A 97 -14.96 0.18 11.00
CA ASP A 97 -15.53 0.33 12.35
C ASP A 97 -14.55 1.09 13.26
N VAL A 98 -14.46 2.42 13.07
CA VAL A 98 -13.59 3.30 13.83
C VAL A 98 -14.43 4.09 14.81
N VAL A 99 -14.26 3.78 16.09
CA VAL A 99 -14.89 4.53 17.19
C VAL A 99 -14.36 5.97 17.16
N ALA A 100 -15.27 6.91 16.87
CA ALA A 100 -14.93 8.32 16.80
C ALA A 100 -14.46 8.84 18.17
N ALA A 101 -13.26 9.41 18.21
CA ALA A 101 -12.61 9.83 19.45
C ALA A 101 -13.23 11.11 20.03
N THR A 102 -13.52 11.13 21.33
CA THR A 102 -14.08 12.30 22.03
C THR A 102 -13.00 13.17 22.68
N GLY A 103 -12.05 13.66 21.87
CA GLY A 103 -10.98 14.56 22.33
C GLY A 103 -9.79 14.66 21.38
N PHE A 104 -9.05 15.76 21.45
CA PHE A 104 -7.95 16.08 20.52
C PHE A 104 -6.81 15.04 20.57
N TRP A 105 -6.32 14.72 21.77
CA TRP A 105 -5.26 13.74 21.97
C TRP A 105 -5.69 12.30 21.63
N PRO A 106 -6.87 11.82 22.06
CA PRO A 106 -7.40 10.55 21.59
C PRO A 106 -7.52 10.46 20.06
N ALA A 107 -7.99 11.52 19.38
CA ALA A 107 -8.09 11.53 17.92
C ALA A 107 -6.72 11.37 17.24
N ILE A 108 -5.69 12.08 17.73
CA ILE A 108 -4.31 11.92 17.23
C ILE A 108 -3.83 10.47 17.42
N ARG A 109 -4.06 9.88 18.60
CA ARG A 109 -3.65 8.48 18.86
C ARG A 109 -4.36 7.51 17.92
N THR A 110 -5.67 7.65 17.73
CA THR A 110 -6.43 6.80 16.80
C THR A 110 -5.91 6.92 15.38
N ILE A 111 -5.59 8.14 14.92
CA ILE A 111 -5.00 8.37 13.59
C ILE A 111 -3.64 7.66 13.46
N VAL A 112 -2.75 7.83 14.43
CA VAL A 112 -1.40 7.22 14.40
C VAL A 112 -1.48 5.69 14.46
N VAL A 113 -2.35 5.14 15.31
CA VAL A 113 -2.52 3.69 15.43
C VAL A 113 -3.14 3.10 14.17
N ALA A 114 -4.16 3.75 13.61
CA ALA A 114 -4.76 3.34 12.36
C ALA A 114 -3.73 3.32 11.22
N ASP A 115 -2.96 4.41 11.07
CA ASP A 115 -1.90 4.48 10.06
C ASP A 115 -0.80 3.44 10.28
N ALA A 116 -0.41 3.16 11.52
CA ALA A 116 0.59 2.13 11.80
C ALA A 116 0.10 0.72 11.45
N LEU A 117 -1.17 0.39 11.75
CA LEU A 117 -1.76 -0.91 11.45
C LEU A 117 -1.97 -1.10 9.95
N MET A 118 -2.50 -0.09 9.26
CA MET A 118 -2.74 -0.11 7.82
C MET A 118 -1.43 0.01 7.03
N GLY A 119 -0.51 0.83 7.51
CA GLY A 119 0.77 1.12 6.91
C GLY A 119 1.79 0.00 7.06
N LEU A 120 1.56 -1.01 7.92
CA LEU A 120 2.48 -2.14 8.09
C LEU A 120 2.66 -2.93 6.79
N ASP A 121 1.55 -3.22 6.11
CA ASP A 121 1.51 -3.90 4.82
C ASP A 121 2.23 -3.07 3.73
N ASN A 122 2.03 -1.76 3.79
CA ASN A 122 2.69 -0.83 2.89
C ASN A 122 4.20 -0.70 3.18
N VAL A 123 4.62 -0.77 4.45
CA VAL A 123 6.05 -0.74 4.82
C VAL A 123 6.80 -1.94 4.25
N LEU A 124 6.19 -3.14 4.27
CA LEU A 124 6.79 -4.31 3.61
C LEU A 124 6.94 -4.09 2.10
N ALA A 125 5.92 -3.52 1.46
CA ALA A 125 5.94 -3.22 0.02
C ALA A 125 7.02 -2.17 -0.32
N ILE A 126 7.11 -1.08 0.46
CA ILE A 126 8.12 -0.04 0.28
C ILE A 126 9.52 -0.60 0.51
N ALA A 127 9.71 -1.43 1.55
CA ALA A 127 11.01 -2.03 1.82
C ALA A 127 11.47 -2.94 0.67
N GLY A 128 10.55 -3.67 0.05
CA GLY A 128 10.79 -4.43 -1.18
C GLY A 128 11.10 -3.56 -2.39
N ALA A 129 10.32 -2.50 -2.61
CA ALA A 129 10.47 -1.61 -3.76
C ALA A 129 11.73 -0.74 -3.69
N ALA A 130 12.13 -0.32 -2.49
CA ALA A 130 13.27 0.58 -2.28
C ALA A 130 14.63 -0.11 -2.40
N LYS A 131 14.69 -1.45 -2.46
CA LYS A 131 15.93 -2.23 -2.60
C LYS A 131 17.04 -1.80 -1.63
N GLY A 132 16.69 -1.35 -0.42
CA GLY A 132 17.63 -0.87 0.59
C GLY A 132 18.12 0.58 0.44
N HIS A 133 17.65 1.35 -0.55
CA HIS A 133 17.97 2.77 -0.70
C HIS A 133 17.13 3.64 0.25
N MET A 134 17.70 3.94 1.42
CA MET A 134 17.02 4.72 2.46
C MET A 134 16.56 6.11 2.02
N GLY A 135 17.34 6.78 1.16
CA GLY A 135 16.97 8.10 0.64
C GLY A 135 15.67 8.07 -0.20
N LEU A 136 15.44 6.98 -0.94
CA LEU A 136 14.21 6.78 -1.73
C LEU A 136 12.98 6.65 -0.83
N VAL A 137 13.10 5.86 0.24
CA VAL A 137 12.04 5.65 1.22
C VAL A 137 11.64 6.96 1.87
N VAL A 138 12.61 7.67 2.48
CA VAL A 138 12.33 8.89 3.25
C VAL A 138 11.73 9.96 2.34
N LEU A 139 12.29 10.16 1.14
CA LEU A 139 11.79 11.15 0.19
C LEU A 139 10.41 10.78 -0.38
N GLY A 140 10.18 9.49 -0.67
CA GLY A 140 8.89 8.97 -1.08
C GLY A 140 7.80 9.17 -0.03
N LEU A 141 8.07 8.81 1.23
CA LEU A 141 7.15 9.04 2.34
C LEU A 141 6.90 10.55 2.56
N ALA A 142 7.96 11.37 2.49
CA ALA A 142 7.85 12.81 2.71
C ALA A 142 7.00 13.52 1.65
N ILE A 143 7.02 13.05 0.41
CA ILE A 143 6.19 13.59 -0.69
C ILE A 143 4.78 12.99 -0.68
N SER A 144 4.68 11.68 -0.45
CA SER A 144 3.42 10.93 -0.52
C SER A 144 2.44 11.32 0.56
N VAL A 145 2.89 11.48 1.81
CA VAL A 145 1.95 11.70 2.91
C VAL A 145 1.21 13.04 2.82
N PRO A 146 1.87 14.17 2.53
CA PRO A 146 1.14 15.41 2.31
C PRO A 146 0.19 15.33 1.09
N LEU A 147 0.57 14.60 0.03
CA LEU A 147 -0.29 14.35 -1.12
C LEU A 147 -1.56 13.57 -0.72
N VAL A 148 -1.46 12.58 0.16
CA VAL A 148 -2.63 11.85 0.67
C VAL A 148 -3.51 12.74 1.54
N VAL A 149 -2.94 13.51 2.48
CA VAL A 149 -3.75 14.34 3.39
C VAL A 149 -4.52 15.42 2.64
N TRP A 150 -3.87 16.15 1.73
CA TRP A 150 -4.50 17.26 1.02
C TRP A 150 -5.20 16.81 -0.27
N GLY A 151 -4.71 15.76 -0.91
CA GLY A 151 -5.22 15.26 -2.18
C GLY A 151 -6.23 14.13 -2.04
N SER A 152 -6.49 13.56 -0.85
CA SER A 152 -7.35 12.38 -0.68
C SER A 152 -8.71 12.50 -1.39
N THR A 153 -9.36 13.66 -1.32
CA THR A 153 -10.63 13.90 -2.01
C THR A 153 -10.52 13.91 -3.53
N LEU A 154 -9.41 14.40 -4.08
CA LEU A 154 -9.12 14.36 -5.51
C LEU A 154 -8.75 12.94 -5.95
N ILE A 155 -7.95 12.25 -5.13
CA ILE A 155 -7.47 10.90 -5.37
C ILE A 155 -8.61 9.89 -5.34
N LEU A 156 -9.50 9.97 -4.34
CA LEU A 156 -10.70 9.15 -4.24
C LEU A 156 -11.62 9.34 -5.45
N LYS A 157 -11.77 10.59 -5.91
CA LYS A 157 -12.50 10.90 -7.16
C LYS A 157 -11.79 10.31 -8.38
N LEU A 158 -10.46 10.32 -8.41
CA LEU A 158 -9.69 9.78 -9.53
C LEU A 158 -9.76 8.25 -9.58
N ILE A 159 -9.63 7.57 -8.44
CA ILE A 159 -9.72 6.10 -8.33
C ILE A 159 -11.15 5.63 -8.67
N SER A 160 -12.18 6.29 -8.14
CA SER A 160 -13.57 5.99 -8.47
C SER A 160 -13.90 6.27 -9.95
N ARG A 161 -13.26 7.29 -10.56
CA ARG A 161 -13.40 7.58 -11.99
C ARG A 161 -12.62 6.61 -12.87
N PHE A 162 -11.45 6.14 -12.41
CA PHE A 162 -10.54 5.26 -13.14
C PHE A 162 -10.14 4.04 -12.29
N PRO A 163 -11.01 3.01 -12.20
CA PRO A 163 -10.74 1.80 -11.42
C PRO A 163 -9.46 1.04 -11.86
N VAL A 164 -8.98 1.30 -13.08
CA VAL A 164 -7.72 0.77 -13.59
C VAL A 164 -6.52 1.13 -12.70
N ILE A 165 -6.58 2.23 -11.95
CA ILE A 165 -5.50 2.65 -11.04
C ILE A 165 -5.28 1.59 -9.95
N VAL A 166 -6.35 0.95 -9.47
CA VAL A 166 -6.26 -0.14 -8.48
C VAL A 166 -5.58 -1.37 -9.07
N TYR A 167 -5.85 -1.70 -10.33
CA TYR A 167 -5.15 -2.77 -11.06
C TYR A 167 -3.66 -2.49 -11.25
N ILE A 168 -3.30 -1.23 -11.53
CA ILE A 168 -1.89 -0.82 -11.62
C ILE A 168 -1.21 -0.94 -10.25
N GLY A 169 -1.88 -0.54 -9.17
CA GLY A 169 -1.41 -0.73 -7.79
C GLY A 169 -1.17 -2.18 -7.43
N ALA A 170 -2.16 -3.04 -7.64
CA ALA A 170 -2.04 -4.47 -7.39
C ALA A 170 -0.93 -5.12 -8.24
N GLY A 171 -0.79 -4.73 -9.50
CA GLY A 171 0.31 -5.17 -10.36
C GLY A 171 1.67 -4.73 -9.82
N ALA A 172 1.81 -3.49 -9.34
CA ALA A 172 3.04 -3.02 -8.72
C ALA A 172 3.40 -3.78 -7.44
N ILE A 173 2.41 -4.11 -6.60
CA ILE A 173 2.62 -4.96 -5.40
C ILE A 173 3.06 -6.37 -5.81
N ALA A 174 2.36 -6.99 -6.77
CA ALA A 174 2.69 -8.33 -7.26
C ALA A 174 4.09 -8.39 -7.89
N TRP A 175 4.49 -7.35 -8.61
CA TRP A 175 5.85 -7.23 -9.14
C TRP A 175 6.89 -7.07 -8.03
N THR A 176 6.59 -6.26 -7.02
CA THR A 176 7.49 -6.08 -5.87
C THR A 176 7.66 -7.40 -5.11
N ALA A 177 6.57 -8.14 -4.90
CA ALA A 177 6.56 -9.48 -4.33
C ALA A 177 7.45 -10.44 -5.12
N ALA A 178 7.30 -10.48 -6.45
CA ALA A 178 8.11 -11.29 -7.35
C ALA A 178 9.60 -10.97 -7.21
N ARG A 179 9.97 -9.69 -7.22
CA ARG A 179 11.37 -9.26 -7.05
C ARG A 179 11.94 -9.64 -5.68
N MET A 180 11.17 -9.46 -4.60
CA MET A 180 11.59 -9.87 -3.25
C MET A 180 11.81 -11.38 -3.15
N ILE A 181 10.93 -12.17 -3.78
CA ILE A 181 11.08 -13.64 -3.86
C ILE A 181 12.29 -14.02 -4.70
N ALA A 182 12.55 -13.34 -5.82
CA ALA A 182 13.65 -13.69 -6.72
C ALA A 182 15.04 -13.28 -6.19
N HIS A 183 15.12 -12.21 -5.39
CA HIS A 183 16.38 -11.66 -4.87
C HIS A 183 16.65 -12.03 -3.41
N ASP A 184 15.86 -12.90 -2.78
CA ASP A 184 16.15 -13.39 -1.44
C ASP A 184 17.42 -14.25 -1.44
N HIS A 185 18.23 -14.18 -0.37
CA HIS A 185 19.48 -14.93 -0.27
C HIS A 185 19.34 -16.44 -0.50
N LEU A 186 18.17 -17.02 -0.22
CA LEU A 186 17.91 -18.46 -0.41
C LEU A 186 17.59 -18.82 -1.87
N THR A 187 16.94 -17.91 -2.60
CA THR A 187 16.41 -18.15 -3.95
C THR A 187 17.29 -17.54 -5.04
N ALA A 188 18.03 -16.49 -4.73
CA ALA A 188 18.92 -15.79 -5.66
C ALA A 188 19.87 -16.74 -6.40
N PRO A 189 20.54 -17.72 -5.78
CA PRO A 189 21.42 -18.64 -6.51
C PRO A 189 20.69 -19.46 -7.60
N TRP A 190 19.41 -19.76 -7.38
CA TRP A 190 18.60 -20.49 -8.36
C TRP A 190 18.13 -19.60 -9.50
N PHE A 191 17.76 -18.34 -9.21
CA PHE A 191 17.33 -17.34 -10.20
C PHE A 191 18.49 -16.78 -11.01
N ASP A 192 19.65 -16.53 -10.41
CA ASP A 192 20.85 -16.06 -11.09
C ASP A 192 21.36 -17.07 -12.13
N ALA A 193 21.14 -18.37 -11.86
CA ALA A 193 21.44 -19.43 -12.82
C ALA A 193 20.49 -19.45 -14.03
N ARG A 194 19.36 -18.72 -14.03
CA ARG A 194 18.38 -18.67 -15.11
C ARG A 194 17.92 -17.23 -15.37
N PRO A 195 18.54 -16.50 -16.31
CA PRO A 195 18.23 -15.10 -16.57
C PRO A 195 16.76 -14.79 -16.93
N TRP A 196 16.04 -15.77 -17.48
CA TRP A 196 14.62 -15.62 -17.84
C TRP A 196 13.65 -15.85 -16.66
N ALA A 197 14.09 -16.54 -15.60
CA ALA A 197 13.22 -16.98 -14.51
C ALA A 197 12.65 -15.82 -13.67
N PRO A 198 13.41 -14.74 -13.35
CA PRO A 198 12.85 -13.58 -12.66
C PRO A 198 11.74 -12.90 -13.47
N TRP A 199 11.93 -12.72 -14.77
CA TRP A 199 10.93 -12.09 -15.64
C TRP A 199 9.69 -12.96 -15.81
N ALA A 200 9.87 -14.28 -15.88
CA ALA A 200 8.75 -15.22 -15.91
C ALA A 200 7.96 -15.18 -14.59
N LEU A 201 8.64 -15.07 -13.44
CA LEU A 201 7.98 -14.92 -12.14
C LEU A 201 7.22 -13.59 -12.04
N ASP A 202 7.84 -12.48 -12.46
CA ASP A 202 7.21 -11.16 -12.51
C ASP A 202 5.91 -11.21 -13.33
N ALA A 203 6.00 -11.71 -14.57
CA ALA A 203 4.84 -11.83 -15.46
C ALA A 203 3.77 -12.76 -14.88
N LEU A 204 4.16 -13.91 -14.34
CA LEU A 204 3.26 -14.89 -13.76
C LEU A 204 2.47 -14.29 -12.59
N LEU A 205 3.15 -13.65 -11.63
CA LEU A 205 2.50 -13.12 -10.43
C LEU A 205 1.61 -11.91 -10.74
N VAL A 206 2.05 -11.01 -11.63
CA VAL A 206 1.23 -9.87 -12.06
C VAL A 206 -0.01 -10.35 -12.81
N VAL A 207 0.13 -11.28 -13.76
CA VAL A 207 -1.01 -11.83 -14.52
C VAL A 207 -1.94 -12.63 -13.62
N ALA A 208 -1.42 -13.41 -12.67
CA ALA A 208 -2.24 -14.18 -11.74
C ALA A 208 -3.09 -13.27 -10.83
N VAL A 209 -2.49 -12.21 -10.27
CA VAL A 209 -3.19 -11.26 -9.41
C VAL A 209 -4.21 -10.45 -10.21
N CYS A 210 -3.80 -9.78 -11.30
CA CYS A 210 -4.69 -8.93 -12.09
C CYS A 210 -5.77 -9.74 -12.81
N GLY A 211 -5.40 -10.89 -13.41
CA GLY A 211 -6.33 -11.78 -14.10
C GLY A 211 -7.33 -12.44 -13.14
N GLY A 212 -6.85 -12.85 -11.97
CA GLY A 212 -7.72 -13.42 -10.94
C GLY A 212 -8.67 -12.38 -10.32
N GLY A 213 -8.20 -11.15 -10.07
CA GLY A 213 -9.05 -10.03 -9.66
C GLY A 213 -10.14 -9.70 -10.68
N TRP A 214 -9.80 -9.69 -11.97
CA TRP A 214 -10.78 -9.49 -13.05
C TRP A 214 -11.83 -10.62 -13.11
N LEU A 215 -11.41 -11.87 -12.91
CA LEU A 215 -12.31 -13.02 -12.89
C LEU A 215 -13.24 -12.97 -11.66
N ALA A 216 -12.72 -12.58 -10.49
CA ALA A 216 -13.50 -12.38 -9.27
C ALA A 216 -14.54 -11.27 -9.46
N ALA A 217 -14.15 -10.12 -10.00
CA ALA A 217 -15.07 -9.01 -10.30
C ALA A 217 -16.19 -9.43 -11.27
N ARG A 218 -15.87 -10.23 -12.31
CA ARG A 218 -16.88 -10.78 -13.22
C ARG A 218 -17.88 -11.71 -12.52
N ARG A 219 -17.41 -12.54 -11.60
CA ARG A 219 -18.29 -13.45 -10.83
C ARG A 219 -19.23 -12.66 -9.91
N SER A 220 -18.75 -11.61 -9.27
CA SER A 220 -19.58 -10.73 -8.42
C SER A 220 -20.65 -9.98 -9.24
N ALA A 221 -20.33 -9.55 -10.46
CA ALA A 221 -21.30 -8.91 -11.36
C ALA A 221 -22.42 -9.89 -11.79
N LEU A 222 -22.06 -11.11 -12.21
CA LEU A 222 -23.01 -12.15 -12.60
C LEU A 222 -23.93 -12.59 -11.44
N ALA A 223 -23.42 -12.60 -10.21
CA ALA A 223 -24.21 -12.94 -9.02
C ALA A 223 -25.25 -11.86 -8.66
N ARG A 224 -24.95 -10.58 -8.91
CA ARG A 224 -25.91 -9.47 -8.67
C ARG A 224 -27.06 -9.47 -9.68
N ASP A 225 -26.81 -9.80 -10.94
CA ASP A 225 -27.85 -9.84 -11.98
C ASP A 225 -28.79 -11.06 -11.83
N GLY A 226 -28.30 -12.20 -11.32
CA GLY A 226 -29.13 -13.39 -11.07
C GLY A 226 -30.10 -13.28 -9.89
N GLY A 227 -29.91 -12.31 -8.99
CA GLY A 227 -30.76 -12.08 -7.82
C GLY A 227 -31.95 -11.13 -8.07
N SER A 228 -31.90 -10.31 -9.12
CA SER A 228 -32.93 -9.31 -9.45
C SER A 228 -34.18 -9.91 -10.14
N GLY A 229 -34.12 -11.17 -10.57
CA GLY A 229 -35.21 -11.85 -11.29
C GLY A 229 -36.25 -12.58 -10.42
N LYS A 230 -36.29 -12.35 -9.10
CA LYS A 230 -37.23 -13.00 -8.17
C LYS A 230 -37.95 -12.03 -7.22
N ALA A 231 -38.24 -10.81 -7.67
CA ALA A 231 -39.16 -9.90 -6.99
C ALA A 231 -40.49 -9.84 -7.73
#